data_AF-A0A7C4CQV4-F1
#
_entry.id   AF-A0A7C4CQV4-F1
#
_cell.length_a   1.000
_cell.length_b   1.000
_cell.length_c   1.000
_cell.angle_alpha   90.00
_cell.angle_beta   90.00
_cell.angle_gamma   90.00
#
_symmetry.space_group_name_H-M   'P 1'
#
loop_
_entity.id
_entity.type
_entity.pdbx_description
1 polymer ?
#
loop_
_entity_poly.entity_id
_entity_poly.type
_entity_poly.pdbx_seq_one_letter_code
_entity_poly.pdbx_strand_id
1 'polypeptide(L)'
;MPKENTKQLSFLYTMLFLQAVSYIIVFFDIPVVRQFLLFAYLTLVPGYLIFKLLKFNFNHLETLVFSVGFSVAFLMLTGLALNELGYMAGVSHPLSAVPLLIVLNNIILALALIAYLKGNFSSMPQFSFGLIKWSAPLSLPLILSVAGTMFVNVYADNRLLLLMILTISLFAAFLTLKGKVPST
;
A
#
# COMPACT_ATOMS: atom_id res chain seq x y z
N MET A 1 33.99 3.70 -12.75
CA MET A 1 33.58 3.10 -11.46
C MET A 1 32.80 4.01 -10.48
N PRO A 2 32.61 5.35 -10.64
CA PRO A 2 31.85 6.15 -9.64
C PRO A 2 30.33 6.27 -9.85
N LYS A 3 29.79 5.88 -11.02
CA LYS A 3 28.36 6.09 -11.35
C LYS A 3 27.38 5.08 -10.72
N GLU A 4 27.89 3.95 -10.22
CA GLU A 4 27.05 2.90 -9.64
C GLU A 4 26.71 3.24 -8.19
N ASN A 5 27.71 3.52 -7.35
CA ASN A 5 27.53 3.93 -5.95
C ASN A 5 26.55 5.11 -5.78
N THR A 6 26.59 6.11 -6.66
CA THR A 6 25.70 7.28 -6.56
C THR A 6 24.23 6.93 -6.75
N LYS A 7 23.90 5.95 -7.61
CA LYS A 7 22.52 5.45 -7.79
C LYS A 7 22.04 4.60 -6.61
N GLN A 8 22.95 3.87 -5.96
CA GLN A 8 22.62 3.06 -4.79
C GLN A 8 22.35 3.94 -3.56
N LEU A 9 23.20 4.95 -3.35
CA LEU A 9 23.03 5.96 -2.31
C LEU A 9 21.72 6.75 -2.50
N SER A 10 21.42 7.20 -3.72
CA SER A 10 20.17 7.94 -3.98
C SER A 10 18.92 7.11 -3.72
N PHE A 11 18.94 5.80 -3.99
CA PHE A 11 17.87 4.89 -3.61
C PHE A 11 17.69 4.80 -2.09
N LEU A 12 18.78 4.64 -1.34
CA LEU A 12 18.72 4.57 0.12
C LEU A 12 18.17 5.87 0.72
N TYR A 13 18.62 7.02 0.23
CA TYR A 13 18.08 8.33 0.63
C TYR A 13 16.59 8.46 0.29
N THR A 14 16.14 7.95 -0.85
CA THR A 14 14.72 7.97 -1.23
C THR A 14 13.89 7.12 -0.27
N MET A 15 14.38 5.95 0.15
CA MET A 15 13.69 5.10 1.13
C MET A 15 13.62 5.74 2.51
N LEU A 16 14.72 6.34 2.97
CA LEU A 16 14.76 7.08 4.23
C LEU A 16 13.82 8.29 4.21
N PHE A 17 13.79 9.03 3.10
CA PHE A 17 12.86 10.14 2.92
C PHE A 17 11.41 9.66 3.00
N LEU A 18 11.08 8.55 2.32
CA LEU A 18 9.72 8.00 2.32
C LEU A 18 9.30 7.48 3.71
N GLN A 19 10.23 6.93 4.49
CA GLN A 19 10.01 6.56 5.89
C GLN A 19 9.79 7.79 6.78
N ALA A 20 10.57 8.85 6.61
CA ALA A 20 10.36 10.09 7.35
C ALA A 20 8.98 10.70 7.07
N VAL A 21 8.57 10.71 5.80
CA VAL A 21 7.23 11.15 5.38
C VAL A 21 6.14 10.30 6.03
N SER A 22 6.30 8.97 6.09
CA SER A 22 5.29 8.11 6.72
C SER A 22 5.14 8.38 8.22
N TYR A 23 6.24 8.64 8.94
CA TYR A 23 6.19 9.06 10.35
C TYR A 23 5.52 10.42 10.54
N ILE A 24 5.83 11.42 9.69
CA ILE A 24 5.22 12.75 9.77
C ILE A 24 3.70 12.66 9.55
N ILE A 25 3.25 11.86 8.58
CA ILE A 25 1.82 11.69 8.30
C ILE A 25 1.09 11.05 9.48
N VAL A 26 1.70 10.06 10.14
CA VAL A 26 1.13 9.44 11.34
C VAL A 26 1.11 10.43 12.51
N PHE A 27 2.17 11.21 12.69
CA PHE A 27 2.30 12.19 13.77
C PHE A 27 1.33 13.37 13.67
N PHE A 28 1.08 13.86 12.44
CA PHE A 28 0.11 14.94 12.20
C PHE A 28 -1.35 14.46 12.18
N ASP A 29 -1.59 13.15 12.32
CA ASP A 29 -2.91 12.53 12.43
C ASP A 29 -3.89 12.90 11.29
N ILE A 30 -3.41 13.35 10.12
CA ILE A 30 -4.25 13.76 8.99
C ILE A 30 -4.90 12.50 8.40
N PRO A 31 -6.19 12.24 8.66
CA PRO A 31 -6.71 10.88 8.57
C PRO A 31 -6.91 10.43 7.11
N VAL A 32 -7.25 11.36 6.21
CA VAL A 32 -7.38 11.09 4.77
C VAL A 32 -6.01 10.80 4.15
N VAL A 33 -5.05 11.69 4.37
CA VAL A 33 -3.68 11.56 3.81
C VAL A 33 -3.00 10.30 4.35
N ARG A 34 -3.17 10.02 5.65
CA ARG A 34 -2.72 8.79 6.29
C ARG A 34 -3.29 7.56 5.62
N GLN A 35 -4.61 7.49 5.39
CA GLN A 35 -5.20 6.29 4.80
C GLN A 35 -4.64 6.01 3.40
N PHE A 36 -4.61 7.02 2.52
CA PHE A 36 -4.22 6.81 1.12
C PHE A 36 -2.71 6.66 0.93
N LEU A 37 -1.91 7.55 1.50
CA LEU A 37 -0.45 7.51 1.32
C LEU A 37 0.17 6.34 2.06
N LEU A 38 -0.30 6.02 3.27
CA LEU A 38 0.23 4.90 4.03
C LEU A 38 -0.17 3.56 3.41
N PHE A 39 -1.39 3.46 2.89
CA PHE A 39 -1.78 2.29 2.10
C PHE A 39 -0.90 2.13 0.86
N ALA A 40 -0.69 3.19 0.07
CA ALA A 40 0.17 3.13 -1.11
C ALA A 40 1.62 2.78 -0.75
N TYR A 41 2.15 3.36 0.33
CA TYR A 41 3.48 3.07 0.84
C TYR A 41 3.61 1.59 1.22
N LEU A 42 2.71 1.10 2.08
CA LEU A 42 2.78 -0.26 2.58
C LEU A 42 2.51 -1.28 1.48
N THR A 43 1.60 -1.04 0.54
CA THR A 43 1.28 -2.01 -0.52
C THR A 43 2.30 -2.07 -1.64
N LEU A 44 3.05 -0.99 -1.91
CA LEU A 44 3.98 -0.95 -3.04
C LEU A 44 5.44 -1.13 -2.63
N VAL A 45 5.89 -0.52 -1.53
CA VAL A 45 7.31 -0.44 -1.19
C VAL A 45 7.92 -1.77 -0.75
N PRO A 46 7.41 -2.48 0.27
CA PRO A 46 8.00 -3.74 0.71
C PRO A 46 7.91 -4.80 -0.38
N GLY A 47 6.77 -4.89 -1.07
CA GLY A 47 6.59 -5.83 -2.18
C GLY A 47 7.59 -5.61 -3.31
N TYR A 48 7.85 -4.35 -3.68
CA TYR A 48 8.84 -4.01 -4.69
C TYR A 48 10.27 -4.37 -4.27
N LEU A 49 10.62 -4.09 -3.01
CA LEU A 49 11.93 -4.49 -2.46
C LEU A 49 12.10 -6.01 -2.54
N ILE A 50 11.10 -6.78 -2.13
CA ILE A 50 11.17 -8.26 -2.18
C ILE A 50 11.26 -8.74 -3.64
N PHE A 51 10.41 -8.23 -4.52
CA PHE A 51 10.44 -8.55 -5.94
C PHE A 51 11.84 -8.30 -6.56
N LYS A 52 12.48 -7.19 -6.18
CA LYS A 52 13.83 -6.84 -6.61
C LYS A 52 14.89 -7.81 -6.07
N LEU A 53 14.77 -8.24 -4.82
CA LEU A 53 15.68 -9.23 -4.23
C LEU A 53 15.62 -10.59 -4.95
N LEU A 54 14.44 -10.96 -5.45
CA LEU A 54 14.16 -12.21 -6.16
C LEU A 54 14.56 -12.17 -7.65
N LYS A 55 14.94 -11.01 -8.21
CA LYS A 55 15.41 -10.84 -9.60
C LYS A 55 14.43 -11.34 -10.68
N PHE A 56 13.13 -11.22 -10.46
CA PHE A 56 12.15 -11.57 -11.48
C PHE A 56 12.12 -10.51 -12.60
N ASN A 57 12.22 -10.97 -13.85
CA ASN A 57 12.09 -10.12 -15.04
C ASN A 57 10.75 -10.43 -15.71
N PHE A 58 9.69 -9.77 -15.25
CA PHE A 58 8.36 -9.88 -15.84
C PHE A 58 7.95 -8.60 -16.57
N ASN A 59 6.85 -8.64 -17.32
CA ASN A 59 6.27 -7.43 -17.90
C ASN A 59 5.89 -6.42 -16.79
N HIS A 60 5.77 -5.13 -17.13
CA HIS A 60 5.48 -4.07 -16.15
C HIS A 60 4.20 -4.31 -15.34
N LEU A 61 3.16 -4.89 -15.95
CA LEU A 61 1.89 -5.20 -15.28
C LEU A 61 1.99 -6.39 -14.33
N GLU A 62 2.66 -7.45 -14.75
CA GLU A 62 2.94 -8.61 -13.90
C GLU A 62 3.79 -8.21 -12.71
N THR A 63 4.82 -7.38 -12.92
CA THR A 63 5.65 -6.82 -11.86
C THR A 63 4.83 -6.03 -10.85
N LEU A 64 3.87 -5.23 -11.31
CA LEU A 64 2.94 -4.51 -10.43
C LEU A 64 2.09 -5.45 -9.58
N VAL A 65 1.43 -6.41 -10.22
CA VAL A 65 0.53 -7.35 -9.54
C VAL A 65 1.30 -8.22 -8.55
N PHE A 66 2.47 -8.73 -8.94
CA PHE A 66 3.34 -9.49 -8.05
C PHE A 66 3.86 -8.64 -6.90
N SER A 67 4.28 -7.40 -7.15
CA SER A 67 4.74 -6.49 -6.09
C SER A 67 3.64 -6.25 -5.06
N VAL A 68 2.42 -5.93 -5.50
CA VAL A 68 1.27 -5.74 -4.60
C VAL A 68 0.96 -7.03 -3.84
N GLY A 69 0.90 -8.17 -4.52
CA GLY A 69 0.65 -9.46 -3.89
C GLY A 69 1.70 -9.84 -2.85
N PHE A 70 2.98 -9.63 -3.16
CA PHE A 70 4.09 -9.89 -2.24
C PHE A 70 4.03 -8.98 -1.03
N SER A 71 3.68 -7.72 -1.22
CA SER A 71 3.48 -6.80 -0.10
C SER A 71 2.35 -7.26 0.81
N VAL A 72 1.18 -7.60 0.26
CA VAL A 72 0.04 -8.05 1.07
C VAL A 72 0.38 -9.31 1.85
N ALA A 73 1.04 -10.29 1.21
CA ALA A 73 1.51 -11.50 1.87
C ALA A 73 2.50 -11.18 3.01
N PHE A 74 3.46 -10.30 2.75
CA PHE A 74 4.45 -9.86 3.73
C PHE A 74 3.81 -9.10 4.91
N LEU A 75 2.82 -8.24 4.63
CA LEU A 75 2.09 -7.48 5.63
C LEU A 75 1.22 -8.40 6.50
N MET A 76 0.57 -9.39 5.92
CA MET A 76 -0.19 -10.41 6.66
C MET A 76 0.71 -11.23 7.58
N LEU A 77 1.87 -11.69 7.08
CA LEU A 77 2.81 -12.48 7.88
C LEU A 77 3.40 -11.63 9.03
N THR A 78 3.78 -10.39 8.74
CA THR A 78 4.29 -9.45 9.75
C THR A 78 3.21 -9.12 10.78
N GLY A 79 1.97 -8.88 10.34
CA GLY A 79 0.83 -8.62 11.21
C GLY A 79 0.52 -9.80 12.12
N LEU A 80 0.55 -11.02 11.59
CA LEU A 80 0.39 -12.24 12.38
C LEU A 80 1.50 -12.38 13.43
N ALA A 81 2.76 -12.21 13.01
CA ALA A 81 3.91 -12.28 13.91
C ALA A 81 3.82 -11.23 15.02
N LEU A 82 3.39 -10.01 14.69
CA LEU A 82 3.18 -8.95 15.67
C LEU A 82 2.01 -9.21 16.59
N ASN A 83 0.94 -9.82 16.10
CA ASN A 83 -0.20 -10.14 16.94
C ASN A 83 0.20 -11.15 18.03
N GLU A 84 0.89 -12.23 17.64
CA GLU A 84 1.33 -13.29 18.55
C GLU A 84 2.47 -12.81 19.48
N LEU A 85 3.55 -12.26 18.91
CA LEU A 85 4.73 -11.86 19.69
C LEU A 85 4.52 -10.53 20.44
N GLY A 86 3.72 -9.62 19.88
CA GLY A 86 3.46 -8.31 20.48
C GLY A 86 2.63 -8.42 21.76
N TYR A 87 1.67 -9.34 21.81
CA TYR A 87 0.94 -9.63 23.05
C TYR A 87 1.89 -10.22 24.11
N MET A 88 2.77 -11.14 23.71
CA MET A 88 3.80 -11.69 24.61
C MET A 88 4.79 -10.64 25.11
N ALA A 89 5.05 -9.59 24.33
CA ALA A 89 5.92 -8.46 24.70
C ALA A 89 5.22 -7.38 25.55
N GLY A 90 3.95 -7.56 25.92
CA GLY A 90 3.19 -6.62 26.75
C GLY A 90 2.63 -5.40 25.99
N VAL A 91 2.58 -5.45 24.66
CA VAL A 91 1.95 -4.40 23.84
C VAL A 91 0.44 -4.63 23.82
N SER A 92 -0.33 -3.68 24.36
CA SER A 92 -1.79 -3.81 24.49
C SER A 92 -2.54 -3.78 23.15
N HIS A 93 -2.01 -3.08 22.13
CA HIS A 93 -2.61 -3.01 20.79
C HIS A 93 -1.53 -3.11 19.68
N PRO A 94 -0.98 -4.31 19.41
CA PRO A 94 0.15 -4.48 18.48
C PRO A 94 -0.22 -4.19 17.02
N LEU A 95 -1.51 -4.34 16.65
CA LEU A 95 -2.02 -4.01 15.32
C LEU A 95 -2.41 -2.53 15.14
N SER A 96 -2.17 -1.69 16.14
CA SER A 96 -2.37 -0.25 15.99
C SER A 96 -1.41 0.32 14.92
N ALA A 97 -1.77 1.47 14.34
CA ALA A 97 -1.02 2.08 13.26
C ALA A 97 0.44 2.36 13.66
N VAL A 98 0.68 2.79 14.90
CA VAL A 98 2.02 3.16 15.37
C VAL A 98 2.95 1.94 15.52
N PRO A 99 2.62 0.89 16.29
CA PRO A 99 3.49 -0.29 16.41
C PRO A 99 3.73 -1.00 15.07
N LEU A 100 2.67 -1.14 14.26
CA LEU A 100 2.76 -1.77 12.93
C LEU A 100 3.73 -1.02 12.02
N LEU A 101 3.63 0.32 11.99
CA LEU A 101 4.46 1.16 11.14
C LEU A 101 5.92 1.14 11.58
N ILE A 102 6.19 1.14 12.89
CA ILE A 102 7.55 1.03 13.42
C ILE A 102 8.19 -0.27 12.93
N VAL A 103 7.50 -1.40 13.07
CA VAL A 103 8.04 -2.71 12.70
C VAL A 103 8.24 -2.81 11.19
N LEU A 104 7.25 -2.40 10.40
CA LEU A 104 7.34 -2.44 8.94
C LEU A 104 8.45 -1.53 8.40
N ASN A 105 8.62 -0.33 8.95
CA ASN A 105 9.72 0.57 8.56
C ASN A 105 11.07 -0.05 8.87
N ASN A 106 11.24 -0.71 10.03
CA ASN A 106 12.47 -1.42 10.37
C ASN A 106 12.76 -2.57 9.38
N ILE A 107 11.75 -3.36 9.02
CA ILE A 107 11.96 -4.45 8.06
C ILE A 107 12.25 -3.89 6.66
N ILE A 108 11.54 -2.85 6.21
CA ILE A 108 11.80 -2.18 4.92
C ILE A 108 13.22 -1.64 4.88
N LEU A 109 13.72 -1.04 5.97
CA LEU A 109 15.10 -0.56 6.08
C LEU A 109 16.11 -1.71 5.96
N ALA A 110 15.88 -2.82 6.68
CA ALA A 110 16.72 -4.02 6.58
C ALA A 110 16.73 -4.58 5.15
N LEU A 111 15.58 -4.63 4.50
CA LEU A 111 15.44 -5.09 3.12
C LEU A 111 16.16 -4.17 2.13
N ALA A 112 16.11 -2.86 2.35
CA ALA A 112 16.83 -1.86 1.56
C ALA A 112 18.35 -1.99 1.73
N LEU A 113 18.84 -2.25 2.95
CA LEU A 113 20.26 -2.52 3.22
C LEU A 113 20.73 -3.82 2.54
N ILE A 114 19.94 -4.88 2.58
CA ILE A 114 20.25 -6.14 1.87
C ILE A 114 20.30 -5.90 0.36
N ALA A 115 19.35 -5.13 -0.18
CA ALA A 115 19.38 -4.73 -1.59
C ALA A 115 20.64 -3.91 -1.92
N TYR A 116 21.10 -3.08 -0.99
CA TYR A 116 22.35 -2.32 -1.06
C TYR A 116 23.58 -3.20 -1.20
N LEU A 117 23.75 -4.14 -0.28
CA LEU A 117 24.89 -5.05 -0.30
C LEU A 117 24.90 -5.95 -1.54
N LYS A 118 23.74 -6.30 -2.09
CA LYS A 118 23.61 -7.18 -3.27
C LYS A 118 23.84 -6.47 -4.61
N GLY A 119 24.04 -5.14 -4.61
CA GLY A 119 24.35 -4.34 -5.81
C GLY A 119 23.26 -4.31 -6.88
N ASN A 120 22.05 -4.80 -6.62
CA ASN A 120 20.98 -4.88 -7.63
C ASN A 120 20.23 -3.54 -7.74
N PHE A 121 20.84 -2.54 -8.38
CA PHE A 121 20.26 -1.21 -8.52
C PHE A 121 19.93 -0.83 -9.97
N SER A 122 18.78 -1.31 -10.42
CA SER A 122 17.96 -0.57 -11.37
C SER A 122 17.12 0.49 -10.64
N SER A 123 16.87 1.61 -11.33
CA SER A 123 16.04 2.73 -10.90
C SER A 123 14.64 2.28 -10.47
N MET A 124 14.00 3.05 -9.58
CA MET A 124 12.60 2.85 -9.23
C MET A 124 11.76 2.76 -10.53
N PRO A 125 10.85 1.78 -10.65
CA PRO A 125 10.00 1.67 -11.83
C PRO A 125 9.19 2.94 -11.96
N GLN A 126 9.25 3.57 -13.13
CA GLN A 126 8.34 4.65 -13.47
C GLN A 126 6.98 4.02 -13.73
N PHE A 127 6.07 4.14 -12.77
CA PHE A 127 4.69 3.70 -12.97
C PHE A 127 4.02 4.63 -13.97
N SER A 128 3.76 4.14 -15.18
CA SER A 128 2.93 4.84 -16.14
C SER A 128 1.46 4.62 -15.76
N PHE A 129 0.78 5.70 -15.41
CA PHE A 129 -0.64 5.72 -15.02
C PHE A 129 -1.62 5.47 -16.19
N GLY A 130 -1.19 4.77 -17.25
CA GLY A 130 -1.93 4.60 -18.50
C GLY A 130 -3.23 3.79 -18.40
N LEU A 131 -3.45 3.06 -17.30
CA LEU A 131 -4.58 2.13 -17.13
C LEU A 131 -5.74 2.66 -16.27
N ILE A 132 -5.70 3.92 -15.82
CA ILE A 132 -6.73 4.46 -14.90
C ILE A 132 -8.10 4.71 -15.55
N LYS A 133 -8.21 4.68 -16.89
CA LYS A 133 -9.46 5.05 -17.58
C LYS A 133 -10.67 4.17 -17.22
N TRP A 134 -10.47 2.94 -16.76
CA TRP A 134 -11.56 2.03 -16.33
C TRP A 134 -11.64 1.82 -14.80
N SER A 135 -10.68 2.30 -14.01
CA SER A 135 -10.69 2.18 -12.54
C SER A 135 -11.35 3.37 -11.83
N ALA A 136 -11.60 4.47 -12.54
CA ALA A 136 -12.26 5.67 -12.00
C ALA A 136 -13.61 5.42 -11.29
N PRO A 137 -14.53 4.57 -11.77
CA PRO A 137 -15.78 4.32 -11.03
C PRO A 137 -15.57 3.46 -9.77
N LEU A 138 -14.46 2.72 -9.66
CA LEU A 138 -14.18 1.83 -8.52
C LEU A 138 -13.49 2.56 -7.36
N SER A 139 -12.81 3.68 -7.62
CA SER A 139 -12.19 4.49 -6.58
C SER A 139 -13.22 5.33 -5.80
N LEU A 140 -14.35 5.68 -6.42
CA LEU A 140 -15.42 6.46 -5.79
C LEU A 140 -15.97 5.82 -4.50
N PRO A 141 -16.43 4.54 -4.49
CA PRO A 141 -16.91 3.91 -3.26
C PRO A 141 -15.81 3.76 -2.21
N LEU A 142 -14.53 3.63 -2.62
CA LEU A 142 -13.40 3.54 -1.69
C LEU A 142 -13.22 4.87 -0.91
N ILE A 143 -13.24 5.99 -1.63
CA ILE A 143 -13.13 7.33 -1.01
C ILE A 143 -14.33 7.60 -0.12
N LEU A 144 -15.52 7.23 -0.58
CA LEU A 144 -16.76 7.41 0.16
C LEU A 144 -16.83 6.53 1.42
N SER A 145 -16.23 5.33 1.38
CA SER A 145 -16.09 4.45 2.54
C SER A 145 -15.24 5.07 3.65
N VAL A 146 -14.07 5.62 3.27
CA VAL A 146 -13.17 6.30 4.20
C VAL A 146 -13.84 7.54 4.79
N ALA A 147 -14.49 8.36 3.96
CA ALA A 147 -15.23 9.52 4.44
C ALA A 147 -16.42 9.14 5.34
N GLY A 148 -17.16 8.09 4.97
CA GLY A 148 -18.32 7.59 5.70
C GLY A 148 -17.95 7.08 7.10
N THR A 149 -16.87 6.32 7.22
CA THR A 149 -16.40 5.82 8.54
C THR A 149 -15.97 6.96 9.47
N MET A 150 -15.33 8.01 8.95
CA MET A 150 -15.04 9.21 9.75
C MET A 150 -16.30 9.93 10.19
N PHE A 151 -17.29 10.04 9.30
CA PHE A 151 -18.58 10.69 9.62
C PHE A 151 -19.36 9.93 10.70
N VAL A 152 -19.35 8.61 10.65
CA VAL A 152 -19.96 7.76 11.70
C VAL A 152 -19.25 7.95 13.03
N ASN A 153 -17.91 8.01 13.04
CA ASN A 153 -17.17 8.17 14.28
C ASN A 153 -17.35 9.55 14.94
N VAL A 154 -17.54 10.61 14.16
CA VAL A 154 -17.66 11.98 14.68
C VAL A 154 -19.13 12.38 14.93
N TYR A 155 -20.03 12.03 14.01
CA TYR A 155 -21.41 12.50 14.01
C TYR A 155 -22.44 11.39 14.29
N ALA A 156 -21.99 10.14 14.51
CA ALA A 156 -22.87 8.96 14.65
C ALA A 156 -23.84 8.74 13.47
N ASP A 157 -23.54 9.36 12.31
CA ASP A 157 -24.43 9.45 11.16
C ASP A 157 -24.01 8.50 10.04
N ASN A 158 -24.86 7.52 9.74
CA ASN A 158 -24.57 6.44 8.78
C ASN A 158 -24.95 6.76 7.33
N ARG A 159 -25.47 7.97 7.06
CA ARG A 159 -26.04 8.34 5.76
C ARG A 159 -25.03 8.21 4.61
N LEU A 160 -23.78 8.62 4.85
CA LEU A 160 -22.68 8.50 3.87
C LEU A 160 -22.33 7.04 3.57
N LEU A 161 -22.32 6.20 4.60
CA LEU A 161 -22.02 4.77 4.49
C LEU A 161 -23.14 4.03 3.73
N LEU A 162 -24.39 4.47 3.92
CA LEU A 162 -25.56 3.96 3.19
C LEU A 162 -25.51 4.36 1.70
N LEU A 163 -25.04 5.57 1.38
CA LEU A 163 -24.81 6.01 0.00
C LEU A 163 -23.69 5.21 -0.69
N MET A 164 -22.64 4.83 0.06
CA MET A 164 -21.59 3.92 -0.43
C MET A 164 -22.18 2.56 -0.83
N ILE A 165 -22.99 1.94 0.01
CA ILE A 165 -23.62 0.64 -0.31
C ILE A 165 -24.48 0.76 -1.58
N LEU A 166 -25.22 1.85 -1.73
CA LEU A 166 -26.04 2.10 -2.90
C LEU A 166 -25.20 2.26 -4.18
N THR A 167 -24.10 3.01 -4.13
CA THR A 167 -23.19 3.16 -5.29
C THR A 167 -22.54 1.85 -5.71
N ILE A 168 -22.14 0.99 -4.75
CA ILE A 168 -21.60 -0.34 -5.06
C ILE A 168 -22.68 -1.23 -5.70
N SER A 169 -23.91 -1.19 -5.18
CA SER A 169 -25.04 -1.95 -5.73
C SER A 169 -25.37 -1.54 -7.16
N LEU A 170 -25.43 -0.23 -7.44
CA LEU A 170 -25.66 0.30 -8.79
C LEU A 170 -24.52 -0.08 -9.75
N PHE A 171 -23.27 -0.04 -9.30
CA PHE A 171 -22.13 -0.43 -10.12
C PHE A 171 -22.18 -1.92 -10.47
N ALA A 172 -22.50 -2.78 -9.50
CA ALA A 172 -22.69 -4.22 -9.75
C ALA A 172 -23.85 -4.48 -10.73
N ALA A 173 -24.99 -3.82 -10.55
CA ALA A 173 -26.11 -3.92 -11.48
C ALA A 173 -25.71 -3.49 -12.90
N PHE A 174 -25.00 -2.37 -13.05
CA PHE A 174 -24.50 -1.88 -14.33
C PHE A 174 -23.55 -2.87 -15.03
N LEU A 175 -22.64 -3.49 -14.27
CA LEU A 175 -21.75 -4.53 -14.80
C LEU A 175 -22.53 -5.77 -15.28
N THR A 176 -23.54 -6.22 -14.53
CA THR A 176 -24.37 -7.38 -14.95
C THR A 176 -25.18 -7.09 -16.21
N LEU A 177 -25.71 -5.87 -16.35
CA LEU A 177 -26.44 -5.45 -17.55
C LEU A 177 -25.52 -5.37 -18.78
N LYS A 178 -24.28 -4.89 -18.62
CA LYS A 178 -23.28 -4.88 -19.69
C LYS A 178 -22.72 -6.27 -20.02
N GLY A 179 -22.54 -7.13 -19.01
CA GLY A 179 -22.08 -8.51 -19.19
C GLY A 179 -23.11 -9.44 -19.86
N LYS A 180 -24.36 -8.98 -20.02
CA LYS A 180 -25.46 -9.74 -20.64
C LYS A 180 -25.64 -9.47 -22.13
N VAL A 181 -24.65 -8.88 -22.81
CA VAL A 181 -24.61 -8.85 -24.29
C VAL A 181 -23.41 -9.67 -24.80
N PRO A 182 -23.50 -11.01 -24.78
CA PRO A 182 -22.79 -11.81 -25.76
C PRO A 182 -23.56 -11.66 -27.08
N SER A 183 -23.16 -10.71 -27.93
CA SER A 183 -23.59 -10.72 -29.33
C SER A 183 -22.87 -11.88 -30.01
N THR A 184 -23.61 -12.97 -30.18
CA THR A 184 -23.49 -13.97 -31.25
C THR A 184 -23.07 -13.36 -32.57
#